data_AF-A0A919MJ82-F1
#
_entry.id   AF-A0A919MJ82-F1
#
_cell.length_a   1.000
_cell.length_b   1.000
_cell.length_c   1.000
_cell.angle_alpha   90.00
_cell.angle_beta   90.00
_cell.angle_gamma   90.00
#
_symmetry.space_group_name_H-M   'P 1'
#
loop_
_entity.id
_entity.type
_entity.pdbx_description
1 polymer ?
#
loop_
_entity_poly.entity_id
_entity_poly.type
_entity_poly.pdbx_seq_one_letter_code
_entity_poly.pdbx_strand_id
1 'polypeptide(L)' 'MTAGSRAITSWTVAWQWPGNQSVDQAWNATVTSSGSAVTARNVSYNGSLAAGGTAEFGFLGSASSTPAAPALTCTA' A
#
# COMPACT_ATOMS: atom_id res chain seq x y z
N MET A 1 -2.76 -7.37 0.02
CA MET A 1 -3.16 -7.32 -1.39
C MET A 1 -3.38 -8.73 -1.88
N THR A 2 -4.50 -9.01 -2.54
CA THR A 2 -4.82 -10.32 -3.11
C THR A 2 -5.04 -10.17 -4.61
N ALA A 3 -4.31 -10.94 -5.42
CA ALA A 3 -4.50 -10.97 -6.86
C ALA A 3 -5.88 -11.55 -7.21
N GLY A 4 -6.50 -11.02 -8.26
CA GLY A 4 -7.78 -11.53 -8.75
C GLY A 4 -7.66 -12.89 -9.43
N SER A 5 -8.52 -13.14 -10.43
CA SER A 5 -8.52 -14.40 -11.19
C SER A 5 -7.34 -14.59 -12.14
N ARG A 6 -6.44 -13.60 -12.26
CA ARG A 6 -5.25 -13.64 -13.11
C ARG A 6 -4.00 -13.40 -12.27
N ALA A 7 -2.90 -14.03 -12.68
CA ALA A 7 -1.59 -13.74 -12.13
C ALA A 7 -1.17 -12.31 -12.48
N ILE A 8 -0.43 -11.68 -11.57
CA ILE A 8 0.05 -10.30 -11.68
C ILE A 8 1.56 -10.29 -11.42
N THR A 9 2.28 -9.39 -12.07
CA THR A 9 3.75 -9.23 -11.91
C THR A 9 4.11 -8.10 -10.97
N SER A 10 3.17 -7.21 -10.70
CA SER A 10 3.30 -6.06 -9.81
C SER A 10 1.99 -5.83 -9.09
N TRP A 11 2.06 -5.07 -8.01
CA TRP A 11 0.88 -4.50 -7.37
C TRP A 11 1.18 -3.11 -6.84
N THR A 12 0.14 -2.30 -6.81
CA THR A 12 0.13 -0.96 -6.23
C THR A 12 -1.10 -0.81 -5.34
N VAL A 13 -0.90 -0.27 -4.14
CA VAL A 13 -1.97 0.11 -3.23
C VAL A 13 -1.89 1.61 -3.03
N ALA A 14 -2.98 2.32 -3.32
CA ALA A 14 -3.07 3.77 -3.17
C ALA A 14 -4.18 4.14 -2.20
N TRP A 15 -3.95 5.20 -1.42
CA TRP A 15 -4.95 5.74 -0.53
C TRP A 15 -4.74 7.23 -0.30
N GLN A 16 -5.75 7.87 0.28
CA GLN A 16 -5.65 9.25 0.74
C GLN A 16 -5.81 9.30 2.25
N TRP A 17 -4.94 10.07 2.88
CA TRP A 17 -5.05 10.41 4.29
C TRP A 17 -6.23 11.36 4.53
N PRO A 18 -7.12 11.06 5.50
CA PRO A 18 -8.23 11.94 5.84
C PRO A 18 -7.78 13.17 6.63
N GLY A 19 -6.52 13.20 7.11
CA GLY A 19 -5.95 14.32 7.83
C GLY A 19 -4.44 14.41 7.61
N ASN A 20 -3.74 14.83 8.65
CA ASN A 20 -2.31 15.11 8.65
C ASN A 20 -1.48 13.89 9.12
N GLN A 21 -1.73 12.74 8.50
CA GLN A 21 -0.93 11.53 8.71
C GLN A 21 0.27 11.49 7.76
N SER A 22 1.36 10.85 8.20
CA SER A 22 2.56 10.61 7.39
C SER A 22 3.10 9.19 7.61
N VAL A 23 3.80 8.68 6.61
CA VAL A 23 4.52 7.40 6.70
C VAL A 23 5.98 7.67 7.05
N ASP A 24 6.46 7.05 8.12
CA ASP A 24 7.83 7.23 8.63
C ASP A 24 8.75 6.08 8.19
N GLN A 25 8.23 4.85 8.20
CA GLN A 25 8.97 3.66 7.78
C GLN A 25 8.02 2.68 7.09
N ALA A 26 8.50 1.96 6.09
CA ALA A 26 7.75 0.89 5.44
C ALA A 26 8.63 -0.35 5.24
N TRP A 27 7.99 -1.52 5.15
CA TRP A 27 8.64 -2.77 4.78
C TRP A 27 7.77 -3.53 3.79
N ASN A 28 8.41 -4.40 3.00
CA ASN A 28 7.78 -5.17 1.93
C ASN A 28 7.04 -4.28 0.89
N ALA A 29 7.28 -2.98 0.89
CA ALA A 29 6.74 -2.02 -0.08
C ALA A 29 7.66 -0.80 -0.18
N THR A 30 7.70 -0.20 -1.37
CA THR A 30 8.18 1.18 -1.54
C THR A 30 6.98 2.11 -1.42
N VAL A 31 6.97 2.96 -0.40
CA VAL A 31 5.87 3.90 -0.12
C VAL A 31 6.29 5.32 -0.47
N THR A 32 5.50 6.00 -1.29
CA THR A 32 5.67 7.41 -1.62
C THR A 32 4.44 8.21 -1.21
N SER A 33 4.65 9.44 -0.73
CA SER A 33 3.57 10.35 -0.32
C SER A 33 3.70 11.69 -1.04
N SER A 34 2.58 12.25 -1.48
CA SER A 34 2.48 13.58 -2.08
C SER A 34 1.25 14.29 -1.50
N GLY A 35 1.49 15.22 -0.58
CA GLY A 35 0.42 15.77 0.26
C GLY A 35 -0.27 14.66 1.05
N SER A 36 -1.59 14.54 0.92
CA SER A 36 -2.38 13.46 1.54
C SER A 36 -2.42 12.17 0.73
N ALA A 37 -1.95 12.17 -0.52
CA ALA A 37 -2.00 10.98 -1.37
C ALA A 37 -0.79 10.08 -1.11
N VAL A 38 -1.05 8.80 -0.83
CA VAL A 38 -0.02 7.79 -0.59
C VAL A 38 -0.13 6.67 -1.59
N THR A 39 1.02 6.18 -2.04
CA THR A 39 1.14 5.03 -2.94
C THR A 39 2.18 4.05 -2.40
N ALA A 40 1.77 2.82 -2.15
CA ALA A 40 2.64 1.68 -1.84
C ALA A 40 2.78 0.79 -3.07
N ARG A 41 4.02 0.50 -3.48
CA ARG A 41 4.34 -0.41 -4.59
C ARG A 41 5.10 -1.61 -4.06
N ASN A 42 4.91 -2.76 -4.71
CA ASN A 42 5.68 -3.96 -4.39
C ASN A 42 7.20 -3.70 -4.50
N VAL A 43 7.97 -4.42 -3.68
CA VAL A 43 9.42 -4.53 -3.86
C VAL A 43 9.72 -5.67 -4.83
N SER A 44 10.99 -5.80 -5.24
CA SER A 44 11.40 -6.72 -6.31
C SER A 44 11.00 -8.19 -6.07
N TYR A 45 10.96 -8.64 -4.83
CA TYR A 45 10.73 -10.05 -4.50
C TYR A 45 9.27 -10.42 -4.21
N ASN A 46 8.35 -9.45 -4.08
CA ASN A 46 6.96 -9.72 -3.67
C ASN A 46 5.90 -9.16 -4.64
N GLY A 47 6.29 -8.77 -5.85
CA GLY A 47 5.36 -8.28 -6.88
C GLY A 47 4.60 -9.38 -7.61
N SER A 48 5.26 -10.51 -7.86
CA SER A 48 4.66 -11.62 -8.61
C SER A 48 3.73 -12.43 -7.73
N LEU A 49 2.43 -12.41 -8.06
CA LEU A 49 1.41 -13.20 -7.39
C LEU A 49 0.66 -14.03 -8.43
N ALA A 50 0.51 -15.33 -8.16
CA ALA A 50 -0.40 -16.18 -8.91
C ALA A 50 -1.85 -15.70 -8.75
N ALA A 51 -2.78 -16.19 -9.57
CA ALA A 51 -4.21 -15.93 -9.37
C ALA A 51 -4.63 -16.34 -7.95
N GLY A 52 -5.32 -15.45 -7.22
CA GLY A 52 -5.66 -15.64 -5.81
C GLY A 52 -4.49 -15.53 -4.82
N GLY A 53 -3.25 -15.30 -5.29
CA GLY A 53 -2.07 -15.15 -4.44
C GLY A 53 -2.10 -13.84 -3.65
N THR A 54 -1.41 -13.83 -2.51
CA THR A 54 -1.43 -12.72 -1.55
C THR A 54 -0.03 -12.15 -1.30
N ALA A 55 0.06 -10.82 -1.25
CA ALA A 55 1.21 -10.10 -0.71
C ALA A 55 0.79 -9.24 0.48
N GLU A 56 1.67 -9.15 1.46
CA GLU A 56 1.49 -8.33 2.65
C GLU A 56 2.62 -7.31 2.76
N PHE A 57 2.25 -6.09 3.16
CA PHE A 57 3.18 -5.03 3.48
C PHE A 57 2.70 -4.28 4.72
N GLY A 58 3.62 -3.54 5.33
CA GLY A 58 3.29 -2.72 6.49
C GLY A 58 4.10 -1.43 6.50
N PHE A 59 3.65 -0.51 7.35
CA PHE A 59 4.30 0.76 7.57
C PHE A 59 4.08 1.23 9.01
N LEU A 60 5.03 2.03 9.50
CA LEU A 60 4.87 2.88 10.67
C LEU A 60 4.63 4.30 10.19
N GLY A 61 3.73 4.99 10.87
CA GLY A 61 3.39 6.36 10.55
C GLY A 61 3.01 7.16 11.78
N SER A 62 3.00 8.47 11.61
CA SER A 62 2.72 9.47 12.61
C SER A 62 1.39 10.17 12.31
N ALA A 63 0.63 10.49 13.35
CA ALA A 63 -0.63 11.22 13.26
C ALA A 63 -0.81 12.09 14.51
N SER A 64 -1.31 13.32 14.36
CA SER A 64 -1.58 14.19 15.52
C SER A 64 -2.96 13.96 16.16
N SER A 65 -3.77 13.08 15.58
CA SER A 65 -5.09 12.67 16.06
C SER A 65 -5.34 11.22 15.63
N THR A 66 -6.29 10.53 16.27
CA THR A 66 -6.69 9.18 15.86
C THR A 66 -7.13 9.20 14.40
N PRO A 67 -6.39 8.55 13.49
CA PRO A 67 -6.72 8.60 12.07
C PRO A 67 -7.95 7.72 11.80
N ALA A 68 -8.88 8.22 10.98
CA ALA A 68 -9.88 7.35 10.36
C ALA A 68 -9.18 6.40 9.37
N ALA A 69 -9.68 5.17 9.27
CA ALA A 69 -9.15 4.21 8.31
C ALA A 69 -9.30 4.75 6.87
N PRO A 70 -8.23 4.83 6.08
CA PRO A 70 -8.32 5.33 4.72
C PRO A 70 -8.99 4.30 3.79
N ALA A 71 -9.68 4.77 2.76
CA ALA A 71 -10.14 3.89 1.69
C ALA A 71 -8.94 3.46 0.82
N LEU A 72 -8.73 2.15 0.69
CA LEU A 72 -7.64 1.59 -0.10
C LEU A 72 -8.12 1.25 -1.51
N THR A 73 -7.33 1.63 -2.51
CA THR A 73 -7.50 1.19 -3.90
C THR A 73 -6.33 0.30 -4.27
N CYS A 74 -6.62 -0.91 -4.76
CA CYS A 74 -5.63 -1.88 -5.19
C CYS A 74 -5.63 -1.99 -6.71
N THR A 75 -4.46 -1.86 -7.33
CA THR A 75 -4.24 -2.08 -8.77
C THR A 75 -3.08 -3.05 -8.99
N ALA A 76 -3.15 -3.80 -10.08
CA ALA A 76 -2.18 -4.81 -10.49
C ALA A 76 -1.50 -4.41 -11.80
#